data_AF-A0A4R0XFM8-F1
#
_entry.id   AF-A0A4R0XFM8-F1
#
_cell.length_a   1.000
_cell.length_b   1.000
_cell.length_c   1.000
_cell.angle_alpha   90.00
_cell.angle_beta   90.00
_cell.angle_gamma   90.00
#
_symmetry.space_group_name_H-M   'P 1'
#
loop_
_entity.id
_entity.type
_entity.pdbx_description
1 polymer ?
#
loop_
_entity_poly.entity_id
_entity_poly.type
_entity_poly.pdbx_seq_one_letter_code
_entity_poly.pdbx_strand_id
1 'polypeptide(L)'
;MSRIHPTAIIESGAQLDESVEIGPYAVVGAHVTIGARTTVGSHSVIEGHTTIGEDNRIGHYASVGGRPQDMKYRDEPTQLVIGNRNTIREFTTIHTGTVQDKGVTTLGDDNWIMAYVHIGHDCQIGSNVILSSNAQMAGHVIIGDHAIVGGMSGVHQFVRIGAHSMLGGASALVQDIPPFVIAAGNKAEPHGINVEGCARRGFSPDAISALRSAYRLLYKNGLSLEEAKVQLRELATAGGDGDEPVRALVEFVEQ
;
A
#
# COMPACT_ATOMS: atom_id res chain seq x y z
N MET A 1 35.51 3.82 -2.71
CA MET A 1 35.14 2.59 -3.44
C MET A 1 33.84 2.87 -4.18
N SER A 2 33.69 2.38 -5.41
CA SER A 2 32.44 2.57 -6.17
C SER A 2 31.27 1.91 -5.43
N ARG A 3 30.17 2.65 -5.25
CA ARG A 3 28.91 2.14 -4.67
C ARG A 3 28.05 1.40 -5.68
N ILE A 4 28.39 1.53 -6.97
CA ILE A 4 27.76 0.83 -8.09
C ILE A 4 28.67 -0.31 -8.49
N HIS A 5 28.14 -1.53 -8.45
CA HIS A 5 28.90 -2.72 -8.84
C HIS A 5 29.28 -2.67 -10.33
N PRO A 6 30.49 -3.09 -10.74
CA PRO A 6 30.93 -3.01 -12.15
C PRO A 6 30.07 -3.77 -13.16
N THR A 7 29.26 -4.73 -12.71
CA THR A 7 28.34 -5.49 -13.57
C THR A 7 26.91 -4.96 -13.55
N ALA A 8 26.62 -3.91 -12.78
CA ALA A 8 25.35 -3.22 -12.87
C ALA A 8 25.28 -2.41 -14.18
N ILE A 9 24.10 -2.36 -14.79
CA ILE A 9 23.87 -1.59 -16.00
C ILE A 9 23.04 -0.38 -15.63
N ILE A 10 23.64 0.80 -15.71
CA ILE A 10 22.97 2.08 -15.51
C ILE A 10 22.86 2.76 -16.87
N GLU A 11 21.64 2.89 -17.39
CA GLU A 11 21.43 3.55 -18.68
C GLU A 11 21.72 5.05 -18.60
N SER A 12 22.17 5.63 -19.72
CA SER A 12 22.39 7.06 -19.84
C SER A 12 21.08 7.82 -19.67
N GLY A 13 21.00 8.66 -18.64
CA GLY A 13 19.81 9.46 -18.29
C GLY A 13 19.33 9.20 -16.87
N ALA A 14 19.65 8.04 -16.30
CA ALA A 14 19.30 7.72 -14.93
C ALA A 14 19.92 8.72 -13.94
N GLN A 15 19.15 9.14 -12.95
CA GLN A 15 19.54 10.13 -11.95
C GLN A 15 19.68 9.46 -10.59
N LEU A 16 20.92 9.23 -10.15
CA LEU A 16 21.21 8.57 -8.88
C LEU A 16 21.96 9.54 -7.98
N ASP A 17 21.51 9.66 -6.73
CA ASP A 17 22.30 10.33 -5.71
C ASP A 17 23.66 9.63 -5.49
N GLU A 18 24.70 10.39 -5.16
CA GLU A 18 26.06 9.87 -4.98
C GLU A 18 26.17 8.78 -3.90
N SER A 19 25.21 8.74 -2.99
CA SER A 19 25.17 7.77 -1.90
C SER A 19 24.45 6.47 -2.22
N VAL A 20 23.79 6.35 -3.38
CA VAL A 20 23.07 5.15 -3.83
C VAL A 20 24.02 3.96 -4.01
N GLU A 21 23.58 2.79 -3.58
CA GLU A 21 24.30 1.52 -3.78
C GLU A 21 23.54 0.61 -4.73
N ILE A 22 24.20 0.13 -5.79
CA ILE A 22 23.61 -0.76 -6.80
C ILE A 22 24.41 -2.07 -6.86
N GLY A 23 23.72 -3.17 -6.58
CA GLY A 23 24.30 -4.51 -6.53
C GLY A 23 24.61 -5.13 -7.90
N PRO A 24 25.33 -6.27 -7.92
CA PRO A 24 25.71 -6.97 -9.15
C PRO A 24 24.52 -7.28 -10.07
N TYR A 25 24.69 -7.07 -11.37
CA TYR A 25 23.70 -7.45 -12.40
C TYR A 25 22.33 -6.79 -12.25
N ALA A 26 22.20 -5.77 -11.40
CA ALA A 26 21.02 -4.92 -11.40
C ALA A 26 21.01 -4.03 -12.64
N VAL A 27 19.81 -3.67 -13.10
CA VAL A 27 19.60 -2.78 -14.26
C VAL A 27 18.78 -1.58 -13.81
N VAL A 28 19.22 -0.38 -14.17
CA VAL A 28 18.52 0.89 -13.92
C VAL A 28 18.31 1.62 -15.24
N GLY A 29 17.05 1.81 -15.62
CA GLY A 29 16.65 2.44 -16.89
C GLY A 29 16.85 3.95 -16.93
N ALA A 30 16.87 4.51 -18.15
CA ALA A 30 17.23 5.91 -18.41
C ALA A 30 16.32 6.97 -17.77
N HIS A 31 15.09 6.62 -17.38
CA HIS A 31 14.11 7.57 -16.80
C HIS A 31 13.93 7.39 -15.28
N VAL A 32 14.82 6.62 -14.64
CA VAL A 32 14.77 6.34 -13.21
C VAL A 32 15.49 7.43 -12.41
N THR A 33 14.87 7.86 -11.31
CA THR A 33 15.49 8.70 -10.28
C THR A 33 15.53 7.96 -8.96
N ILE A 34 16.70 7.90 -8.31
CA ILE A 34 16.89 7.22 -7.01
C ILE A 34 17.53 8.19 -6.00
N GLY A 35 16.82 8.43 -4.90
CA GLY A 35 17.23 9.30 -3.81
C GLY A 35 18.32 8.72 -2.92
N ALA A 36 18.84 9.58 -2.04
CA ALA A 36 19.99 9.30 -1.19
C ALA A 36 19.86 8.02 -0.35
N ARG A 37 20.97 7.30 -0.19
CA ARG A 37 21.15 6.13 0.69
C ARG A 37 20.24 4.94 0.38
N THR A 38 19.51 4.99 -0.73
CA THR A 38 18.76 3.85 -1.23
C THR A 38 19.71 2.78 -1.75
N THR A 39 19.37 1.52 -1.47
CA THR A 39 20.14 0.33 -1.89
C THR A 39 19.30 -0.54 -2.81
N VAL A 40 19.89 -0.99 -3.93
CA VAL A 40 19.28 -1.91 -4.90
C VAL A 40 20.07 -3.21 -4.93
N GLY A 41 19.42 -4.31 -4.56
CA GLY A 41 20.02 -5.63 -4.53
C GLY A 41 20.33 -6.19 -5.93
N SER A 42 21.14 -7.25 -5.96
CA SER A 42 21.55 -7.88 -7.21
C SER A 42 20.37 -8.40 -8.04
N HIS A 43 20.52 -8.35 -9.36
CA HIS A 43 19.53 -8.85 -10.33
C HIS A 43 18.17 -8.15 -10.32
N SER A 44 18.03 -7.03 -9.60
CA SER A 44 16.81 -6.23 -9.64
C SER A 44 16.79 -5.34 -10.88
N VAL A 45 15.60 -5.13 -11.43
CA VAL A 45 15.37 -4.29 -12.61
C VAL A 45 14.50 -3.12 -12.18
N ILE A 46 15.05 -1.92 -12.28
CA ILE A 46 14.36 -0.66 -12.02
C ILE A 46 14.20 0.06 -13.36
N GLU A 47 12.96 0.24 -13.82
CA GLU A 47 12.67 0.75 -15.17
C GLU A 47 11.48 1.74 -15.16
N GLY A 48 11.02 2.16 -16.34
CA GLY A 48 9.92 3.12 -16.48
C GLY A 48 10.25 4.54 -16.01
N HIS A 49 9.23 5.41 -15.97
CA HIS A 49 9.35 6.75 -15.38
C HIS A 49 9.17 6.64 -13.86
N THR A 50 10.24 6.19 -13.20
CA THR A 50 10.18 5.78 -11.80
C THR A 50 10.99 6.73 -10.91
N THR A 51 10.36 7.25 -9.87
CA THR A 51 11.02 8.03 -8.82
C THR A 51 11.01 7.25 -7.51
N ILE A 52 12.18 7.04 -6.92
CA ILE A 52 12.36 6.36 -5.63
C ILE A 52 13.03 7.33 -4.67
N GLY A 53 12.45 7.50 -3.48
CA GLY A 53 12.96 8.38 -2.44
C GLY A 53 14.22 7.86 -1.74
N GLU A 54 14.41 8.32 -0.51
CA GLU A 54 15.62 8.09 0.29
C GLU A 54 15.51 6.86 1.20
N ASP A 55 16.67 6.30 1.56
CA ASP A 55 16.80 5.22 2.55
C ASP A 55 15.96 3.96 2.24
N ASN A 56 15.59 3.74 0.97
CA ASN A 56 14.88 2.53 0.58
C ASN A 56 15.83 1.34 0.52
N ARG A 57 15.31 0.15 0.87
CA ARG A 57 16.04 -1.11 0.76
C ARG A 57 15.32 -2.04 -0.20
N ILE A 58 15.76 -2.03 -1.45
CA ILE A 58 15.25 -2.89 -2.52
C ILE A 58 16.12 -4.14 -2.59
N GLY A 59 15.52 -5.30 -2.41
CA GLY A 59 16.17 -6.61 -2.37
C GLY A 59 16.58 -7.12 -3.76
N HIS A 60 16.79 -8.43 -3.85
CA HIS A 60 17.18 -9.11 -5.08
C HIS A 60 15.98 -9.47 -5.94
N TYR A 61 16.14 -9.49 -7.26
CA TYR A 61 15.08 -9.91 -8.20
C TYR A 61 13.77 -9.12 -8.06
N ALA A 62 13.84 -7.86 -7.59
CA ALA A 62 12.69 -6.97 -7.58
C ALA A 62 12.53 -6.37 -8.98
N SER A 63 11.31 -6.40 -9.51
CA SER A 63 10.93 -5.70 -10.74
C SER A 63 10.11 -4.47 -10.36
N VAL A 64 10.69 -3.29 -10.55
CA VAL A 64 10.14 -2.02 -10.07
C VAL A 64 10.04 -1.03 -11.22
N GLY A 65 8.82 -0.55 -11.48
CA GLY A 65 8.55 0.39 -12.58
C GLY A 65 8.26 -0.28 -13.92
N GLY A 66 8.05 -1.61 -13.92
CA GLY A 66 7.61 -2.33 -15.12
C GLY A 66 6.25 -1.84 -15.62
N ARG A 67 5.97 -2.05 -16.91
CA ARG A 67 4.72 -1.60 -17.54
C ARG A 67 3.47 -2.26 -16.92
N PRO A 68 2.29 -1.62 -17.01
CA PRO A 68 1.03 -2.23 -16.62
C PRO A 68 0.76 -3.56 -17.35
N GLN A 69 0.12 -4.49 -16.64
CA GLN A 69 -0.48 -5.69 -17.24
C GLN A 69 -1.94 -5.43 -17.66
N ASP A 70 -2.22 -4.23 -18.18
CA ASP A 70 -3.51 -3.84 -18.71
C ASP A 70 -3.48 -3.91 -20.25
N MET A 71 -4.41 -4.65 -20.86
CA MET A 71 -4.51 -4.80 -22.32
C MET A 71 -4.80 -3.48 -23.05
N LYS A 72 -5.20 -2.42 -22.34
CA LYS A 72 -5.40 -1.07 -22.90
C LYS A 72 -4.11 -0.25 -22.96
N TYR A 73 -3.05 -0.62 -22.24
CA TYR A 73 -1.78 0.11 -22.22
C TYR A 73 -1.10 0.09 -23.59
N ARG A 74 -0.57 1.23 -24.04
CA ARG A 74 0.06 1.46 -25.36
C ARG A 74 1.42 2.14 -25.22
N ASP A 75 2.20 1.72 -24.22
CA ASP A 75 3.56 2.21 -23.97
C ASP A 75 3.62 3.72 -23.67
N GLU A 76 2.54 4.28 -23.10
CA GLU A 76 2.52 5.66 -22.64
C GLU A 76 3.51 5.87 -21.47
N PRO A 77 4.15 7.04 -21.33
CA PRO A 77 5.17 7.30 -20.32
C PRO A 77 4.56 7.51 -18.91
N THR A 78 3.91 6.47 -18.40
CA THR A 78 3.26 6.43 -17.08
C THR A 78 4.29 6.24 -15.97
N GLN A 79 3.90 6.62 -14.76
CA GLN A 79 4.82 6.85 -13.67
C GLN A 79 4.68 5.84 -12.54
N LEU A 80 5.77 5.67 -11.80
CA LEU A 80 5.79 5.05 -10.48
C LEU A 80 6.52 6.00 -9.52
N VAL A 81 5.92 6.26 -8.36
CA VAL A 81 6.52 7.09 -7.30
C VAL A 81 6.56 6.29 -6.01
N ILE A 82 7.75 6.09 -5.47
CA ILE A 82 8.00 5.42 -4.19
C ILE A 82 8.64 6.44 -3.24
N GLY A 83 8.08 6.57 -2.04
CA GLY A 83 8.59 7.43 -0.98
C GLY A 83 9.88 6.89 -0.35
N ASN A 84 10.00 7.04 0.96
CA ASN A 84 11.24 6.86 1.72
C ASN A 84 11.17 5.65 2.66
N ARG A 85 12.33 5.09 3.01
CA ARG A 85 12.48 4.07 4.07
C ARG A 85 11.65 2.80 3.86
N ASN A 86 11.23 2.52 2.62
CA ASN A 86 10.52 1.29 2.29
C ASN A 86 11.50 0.12 2.24
N THR A 87 11.05 -1.04 2.71
CA THR A 87 11.75 -2.31 2.48
C THR A 87 10.98 -3.11 1.43
N ILE A 88 11.61 -3.39 0.30
CA ILE A 88 11.03 -4.12 -0.84
C ILE A 88 11.81 -5.41 -1.02
N ARG A 89 11.17 -6.55 -0.77
CA ARG A 89 11.81 -7.87 -0.74
C ARG A 89 11.79 -8.57 -2.10
N GLU A 90 12.28 -9.79 -2.12
CA GLU A 90 12.62 -10.51 -3.34
C GLU A 90 11.40 -10.89 -4.18
N PHE A 91 11.56 -10.94 -5.50
CA PHE A 91 10.51 -11.32 -6.45
C PHE A 91 9.25 -10.45 -6.39
N THR A 92 9.39 -9.22 -5.90
CA THR A 92 8.32 -8.24 -5.92
C THR A 92 8.13 -7.66 -7.31
N THR A 93 6.90 -7.30 -7.64
CA THR A 93 6.56 -6.62 -8.90
C THR A 93 5.73 -5.37 -8.58
N ILE A 94 6.18 -4.22 -9.06
CA ILE A 94 5.51 -2.93 -8.86
C ILE A 94 5.43 -2.25 -10.22
N HIS A 95 4.21 -2.06 -10.74
CA HIS A 95 4.01 -1.50 -12.08
C HIS A 95 3.69 -0.01 -12.03
N THR A 96 3.99 0.69 -13.14
CA THR A 96 3.54 2.09 -13.35
C THR A 96 2.02 2.17 -13.50
N GLY A 97 1.48 3.38 -13.55
CA GLY A 97 0.05 3.61 -13.76
C GLY A 97 -0.43 3.45 -15.21
N THR A 98 -1.66 3.85 -15.47
CA THR A 98 -2.28 3.89 -16.81
C THR A 98 -2.88 5.26 -17.09
N VAL A 99 -2.84 5.70 -18.35
CA VAL A 99 -3.39 7.01 -18.76
C VAL A 99 -4.92 7.09 -18.65
N GLN A 100 -5.59 5.96 -18.45
CA GLN A 100 -7.04 5.90 -18.22
C GLN A 100 -7.42 6.27 -16.77
N ASP A 101 -6.45 6.28 -15.86
CA ASP A 101 -6.58 6.81 -14.50
C ASP A 101 -5.61 8.00 -14.34
N LYS A 102 -4.91 8.12 -13.22
CA LYS A 102 -3.97 9.20 -12.93
C LYS A 102 -2.62 9.06 -13.65
N GLY A 103 -2.37 7.94 -14.34
CA GLY A 103 -1.08 7.68 -15.00
C GLY A 103 0.06 7.39 -14.02
N VAL A 104 -0.25 7.11 -12.75
CA VAL A 104 0.77 6.94 -11.70
C VAL A 104 0.35 5.92 -10.65
N THR A 105 1.28 5.00 -10.33
CA THR A 105 1.23 4.18 -9.13
C THR A 105 2.05 4.87 -8.04
N THR A 106 1.54 4.92 -6.80
CA THR A 106 2.22 5.61 -5.68
C THR A 106 2.37 4.72 -4.46
N LEU A 107 3.54 4.73 -3.84
CA LEU A 107 3.82 4.17 -2.51
C LEU A 107 4.37 5.27 -1.61
N GLY A 108 3.84 5.38 -0.40
CA GLY A 108 4.34 6.30 0.63
C GLY A 108 5.64 5.83 1.28
N ASP A 109 5.74 6.09 2.58
CA ASP A 109 6.95 5.89 3.39
C ASP A 109 6.84 4.68 4.33
N ASP A 110 8.00 4.17 4.77
CA ASP A 110 8.10 3.19 5.87
C ASP A 110 7.31 1.89 5.64
N ASN A 111 7.04 1.53 4.37
CA ASN A 111 6.30 0.31 4.05
C ASN A 111 7.19 -0.93 4.11
N TRP A 112 6.58 -2.04 4.53
CA TRP A 112 7.23 -3.36 4.57
C TRP A 112 6.61 -4.29 3.54
N ILE A 113 7.27 -4.40 2.39
CA ILE A 113 6.80 -5.16 1.22
C ILE A 113 7.57 -6.48 1.15
N MET A 114 6.92 -7.57 1.56
CA MET A 114 7.54 -8.89 1.63
C MET A 114 7.68 -9.56 0.26
N ALA A 115 8.31 -10.73 0.23
CA ALA A 115 8.64 -11.43 -1.00
C ALA A 115 7.39 -11.79 -1.81
N TYR A 116 7.52 -11.79 -3.13
CA TYR A 116 6.46 -12.10 -4.10
C TYR A 116 5.27 -11.15 -4.10
N VAL A 117 5.30 -10.02 -3.38
CA VAL A 117 4.19 -9.05 -3.42
C VAL A 117 4.06 -8.46 -4.83
N HIS A 118 2.82 -8.34 -5.30
CA HIS A 118 2.48 -7.69 -6.56
C HIS A 118 1.65 -6.44 -6.29
N ILE A 119 2.11 -5.29 -6.80
CA ILE A 119 1.39 -4.02 -6.83
C ILE A 119 1.06 -3.71 -8.29
N GLY A 120 -0.22 -3.87 -8.64
CA GLY A 120 -0.75 -3.55 -9.95
C GLY A 120 -0.69 -2.05 -10.28
N HIS A 121 -1.03 -1.74 -11.53
CA HIS A 121 -1.05 -0.37 -12.02
C HIS A 121 -2.04 0.53 -11.25
N ASP A 122 -1.72 1.80 -11.11
CA ASP A 122 -2.56 2.83 -10.49
C ASP A 122 -2.90 2.60 -9.00
N CYS A 123 -2.21 1.66 -8.35
CA CYS A 123 -2.36 1.49 -6.91
C CYS A 123 -1.87 2.73 -6.16
N GLN A 124 -2.58 3.06 -5.08
CA GLN A 124 -2.23 4.15 -4.16
C GLN A 124 -2.02 3.58 -2.78
N ILE A 125 -0.76 3.31 -2.44
CA ILE A 125 -0.36 2.74 -1.16
C ILE A 125 0.15 3.87 -0.26
N GLY A 126 -0.40 3.98 0.94
CA GLY A 126 0.02 4.93 1.97
C GLY A 126 1.37 4.60 2.59
N SER A 127 1.50 4.93 3.87
CA SER A 127 2.72 4.74 4.66
C SER A 127 2.53 3.74 5.80
N ASN A 128 3.63 3.16 6.27
CA ASN A 128 3.65 2.14 7.33
C ASN A 128 2.79 0.89 7.02
N VAL A 129 2.53 0.61 5.75
CA VAL A 129 1.76 -0.54 5.28
C VAL A 129 2.62 -1.80 5.33
N ILE A 130 2.02 -2.92 5.73
CA ILE A 130 2.67 -4.23 5.66
C ILE A 130 1.96 -5.08 4.61
N LEU A 131 2.68 -5.43 3.56
CA LEU A 131 2.23 -6.39 2.55
C LEU A 131 3.00 -7.68 2.75
N SER A 132 2.32 -8.68 3.32
CA SER A 132 2.93 -9.96 3.65
C SER A 132 3.19 -10.79 2.39
N SER A 133 4.02 -11.84 2.51
CA SER A 133 4.48 -12.60 1.34
C SER A 133 3.32 -13.08 0.46
N ASN A 134 3.45 -12.89 -0.85
CA ASN A 134 2.41 -13.20 -1.85
C ASN A 134 1.07 -12.46 -1.65
N ALA A 135 1.01 -11.33 -0.94
CA ALA A 135 -0.12 -10.42 -1.09
C ALA A 135 -0.12 -9.84 -2.51
N GLN A 136 -1.25 -9.89 -3.22
CA GLN A 136 -1.37 -9.44 -4.60
C GLN A 136 -2.50 -8.42 -4.73
N MET A 137 -2.19 -7.21 -5.17
CA MET A 137 -3.17 -6.18 -5.47
C MET A 137 -3.31 -6.05 -6.98
N ALA A 138 -4.54 -6.15 -7.47
CA ALA A 138 -4.86 -5.81 -8.85
C ALA A 138 -4.79 -4.29 -9.08
N GLY A 139 -5.15 -3.82 -10.28
CA GLY A 139 -5.09 -2.39 -10.61
C GLY A 139 -6.01 -1.52 -9.76
N HIS A 140 -5.63 -0.26 -9.57
CA HIS A 140 -6.42 0.79 -8.91
C HIS A 140 -6.73 0.55 -7.42
N VAL A 141 -6.02 -0.35 -6.75
CA VAL A 141 -6.24 -0.62 -5.31
C VAL A 141 -5.69 0.53 -4.47
N ILE A 142 -6.47 0.98 -3.48
CA ILE A 142 -6.06 2.01 -2.52
C ILE A 142 -5.82 1.35 -1.17
N ILE A 143 -4.67 1.59 -0.56
CA ILE A 143 -4.33 1.07 0.78
C ILE A 143 -3.94 2.24 1.67
N GLY A 144 -4.72 2.47 2.73
CA GLY A 144 -4.48 3.52 3.71
C GLY A 144 -3.35 3.18 4.70
N ASP A 145 -2.90 4.21 5.39
CA ASP A 145 -1.76 4.12 6.31
C ASP A 145 -1.93 3.02 7.36
N HIS A 146 -0.82 2.37 7.69
CA HIS A 146 -0.76 1.32 8.71
C HIS A 146 -1.64 0.08 8.47
N ALA A 147 -2.23 -0.07 7.28
CA ALA A 147 -2.97 -1.27 6.92
C ALA A 147 -2.03 -2.49 6.81
N ILE A 148 -2.56 -3.67 7.09
CA ILE A 148 -1.83 -4.94 6.98
C ILE A 148 -2.58 -5.86 6.04
N VAL A 149 -1.90 -6.35 5.01
CA VAL A 149 -2.41 -7.38 4.10
C VAL A 149 -1.67 -8.69 4.39
N GLY A 150 -2.41 -9.68 4.88
CA GLY A 150 -1.90 -11.00 5.20
C GLY A 150 -1.44 -11.77 3.97
N GLY A 151 -0.53 -12.72 4.16
CA GLY A 151 0.13 -13.41 3.05
C GLY A 151 -0.84 -14.25 2.20
N MET A 152 -0.49 -14.47 0.94
CA MET A 152 -1.34 -15.19 -0.03
C MET A 152 -2.74 -14.58 -0.23
N SER A 153 -2.95 -13.31 0.12
CA SER A 153 -4.23 -12.65 -0.09
C SER A 153 -4.30 -11.98 -1.45
N GLY A 154 -5.47 -12.07 -2.09
CA GLY A 154 -5.77 -11.36 -3.33
C GLY A 154 -6.72 -10.21 -3.08
N VAL A 155 -6.39 -9.03 -3.61
CA VAL A 155 -7.23 -7.82 -3.55
C VAL A 155 -7.68 -7.47 -4.97
N HIS A 156 -9.00 -7.48 -5.18
CA HIS A 156 -9.61 -7.20 -6.46
C HIS A 156 -9.42 -5.74 -6.88
N GLN A 157 -9.46 -5.47 -8.19
CA GLN A 157 -9.28 -4.12 -8.72
C GLN A 157 -10.29 -3.13 -8.12
N PHE A 158 -9.86 -1.87 -7.96
CA PHE A 158 -10.62 -0.75 -7.38
C PHE A 158 -10.98 -0.86 -5.88
N VAL A 159 -10.61 -1.96 -5.20
CA VAL A 159 -10.89 -2.11 -3.77
C VAL A 159 -10.06 -1.12 -2.95
N ARG A 160 -10.69 -0.55 -1.92
CA ARG A 160 -10.05 0.28 -0.91
C ARG A 160 -9.87 -0.49 0.40
N ILE A 161 -8.66 -0.43 0.96
CA ILE A 161 -8.30 -0.97 2.26
C ILE A 161 -8.02 0.21 3.19
N GLY A 162 -8.94 0.48 4.11
CA GLY A 162 -8.88 1.63 5.01
C GLY A 162 -7.69 1.60 5.96
N ALA A 163 -7.29 2.77 6.45
CA ALA A 163 -6.16 2.91 7.36
C ALA A 163 -6.34 2.06 8.63
N HIS A 164 -5.24 1.53 9.17
CA HIS A 164 -5.20 0.65 10.35
C HIS A 164 -6.00 -0.66 10.25
N SER A 165 -6.60 -0.96 9.11
CA SER A 165 -7.31 -2.22 8.90
C SER A 165 -6.34 -3.40 8.79
N MET A 166 -6.85 -4.61 8.90
CA MET A 166 -6.07 -5.83 8.75
C MET A 166 -6.84 -6.88 7.95
N LEU A 167 -6.30 -7.28 6.80
CA LEU A 167 -6.77 -8.44 6.05
C LEU A 167 -5.98 -9.68 6.50
N GLY A 168 -6.68 -10.71 7.00
CA GLY A 168 -6.09 -12.00 7.35
C GLY A 168 -5.49 -12.70 6.12
N GLY A 169 -4.48 -13.55 6.34
CA GLY A 169 -3.85 -14.30 5.26
C GLY A 169 -4.82 -15.24 4.52
N ALA A 170 -4.44 -15.63 3.31
CA ALA A 170 -5.22 -16.48 2.41
C ALA A 170 -6.65 -15.98 2.13
N SER A 171 -6.83 -14.65 2.14
CA SER A 171 -8.14 -14.03 1.91
C SER A 171 -8.33 -13.60 0.46
N ALA A 172 -9.58 -13.55 0.01
CA ALA A 172 -9.96 -12.93 -1.26
C ALA A 172 -10.89 -11.74 -0.99
N LEU A 173 -10.36 -10.54 -1.22
CA LEU A 173 -11.05 -9.29 -0.95
C LEU A 173 -11.62 -8.70 -2.25
N VAL A 174 -12.94 -8.54 -2.28
CA VAL A 174 -13.69 -8.05 -3.47
C VAL A 174 -14.53 -6.80 -3.18
N GLN A 175 -14.50 -6.32 -1.94
CA GLN A 175 -15.18 -5.11 -1.49
C GLN A 175 -14.27 -4.38 -0.50
N ASP A 176 -14.58 -3.12 -0.24
CA ASP A 176 -13.78 -2.27 0.63
C ASP A 176 -13.74 -2.77 2.07
N ILE A 177 -12.58 -2.62 2.73
CA ILE A 177 -12.43 -2.79 4.17
C ILE A 177 -12.40 -1.40 4.80
N PRO A 178 -13.36 -1.04 5.67
CA PRO A 178 -13.30 0.25 6.35
C PRO A 178 -12.08 0.37 7.28
N PRO A 179 -11.65 1.61 7.61
CA PRO A 179 -10.57 1.84 8.55
C PRO A 179 -10.77 1.09 9.87
N PHE A 180 -9.67 0.68 10.49
CA PHE A 180 -9.62 -0.03 11.77
C PHE A 180 -10.27 -1.43 11.78
N VAL A 181 -10.88 -1.90 10.70
CA VAL A 181 -11.58 -3.20 10.66
C VAL A 181 -10.60 -4.35 10.40
N ILE A 182 -10.81 -5.48 11.08
CA ILE A 182 -10.21 -6.76 10.70
C ILE A 182 -11.15 -7.45 9.72
N ALA A 183 -10.63 -7.95 8.60
CA ALA A 183 -11.38 -8.80 7.68
C ALA A 183 -10.59 -10.08 7.36
N ALA A 184 -11.29 -11.18 7.06
CA ALA A 184 -10.65 -12.43 6.67
C ALA A 184 -11.62 -13.36 5.94
N GLY A 185 -11.08 -14.24 5.09
CA GLY A 185 -11.82 -15.30 4.41
C GLY A 185 -11.82 -15.17 2.89
N ASN A 186 -12.46 -16.14 2.23
CA ASN A 186 -12.65 -16.14 0.78
C ASN A 186 -14.13 -16.44 0.46
N LYS A 187 -14.97 -15.41 0.27
CA LYS A 187 -14.66 -13.97 0.29
C LYS A 187 -14.46 -13.44 1.71
N ALA A 188 -13.70 -12.34 1.83
CA ALA A 188 -13.35 -11.76 3.12
C ALA A 188 -14.57 -11.09 3.78
N GLU A 189 -14.78 -11.37 5.06
CA GLU A 189 -15.85 -10.79 5.88
C GLU A 189 -15.25 -10.00 7.06
N PRO A 190 -15.95 -8.99 7.60
CA PRO A 190 -15.48 -8.21 8.74
C PRO A 190 -15.59 -9.01 10.07
N HIS A 191 -14.51 -9.00 10.84
CA HIS A 191 -14.33 -9.71 12.12
C HIS A 191 -13.93 -8.76 13.26
N GLY A 192 -14.59 -7.60 13.35
CA GLY A 192 -14.41 -6.64 14.44
C GLY A 192 -13.34 -5.58 14.17
N ILE A 193 -12.99 -4.84 15.23
CA ILE A 193 -11.97 -3.78 15.21
C ILE A 193 -10.58 -4.36 15.50
N ASN A 194 -9.57 -3.81 14.84
CA ASN A 194 -8.15 -4.06 15.05
C ASN A 194 -7.66 -3.42 16.36
N VAL A 195 -8.19 -3.92 17.48
CA VAL A 195 -7.95 -3.40 18.84
C VAL A 195 -6.44 -3.40 19.15
N GLU A 196 -5.77 -4.52 18.92
CA GLU A 196 -4.33 -4.65 19.22
C GLU A 196 -3.47 -3.74 18.33
N GLY A 197 -3.80 -3.63 17.05
CA GLY A 197 -3.11 -2.72 16.13
C GLY A 197 -3.28 -1.25 16.55
N CYS A 198 -4.49 -0.85 16.93
CA CYS A 198 -4.76 0.50 17.42
C CYS A 198 -4.03 0.78 18.74
N ALA A 199 -4.10 -0.14 19.71
CA ALA A 199 -3.45 0.02 21.01
C ALA A 199 -1.92 0.17 20.89
N ARG A 200 -1.28 -0.65 20.05
CA ARG A 200 0.17 -0.56 19.79
C ARG A 200 0.59 0.74 19.10
N ARG A 201 -0.35 1.43 18.46
CA ARG A 201 -0.14 2.72 17.77
C ARG A 201 -0.57 3.92 18.62
N GLY A 202 -0.89 3.70 19.90
CA GLY A 202 -1.16 4.78 20.85
C GLY A 202 -2.59 5.29 20.89
N PHE A 203 -3.55 4.60 20.26
CA PHE A 203 -4.97 4.96 20.39
C PHE A 203 -5.43 4.72 21.83
N SER A 204 -6.15 5.69 22.42
CA SER A 204 -6.63 5.59 23.79
C SER A 204 -7.69 4.50 23.96
N PRO A 205 -7.88 3.95 25.17
CA PRO A 205 -8.95 3.00 25.44
C PRO A 205 -10.34 3.52 25.05
N ASP A 206 -10.57 4.82 25.22
CA ASP A 206 -11.84 5.48 24.88
C ASP A 206 -12.04 5.59 23.36
N ALA A 207 -10.98 5.91 22.61
CA ALA A 207 -11.01 5.88 21.15
C ALA A 207 -11.32 4.48 20.60
N ILE A 208 -10.68 3.43 21.16
CA ILE A 208 -10.95 2.04 20.79
C ILE A 208 -12.39 1.64 21.15
N SER A 209 -12.90 2.10 22.29
CA SER A 209 -14.29 1.88 22.70
C SER A 209 -15.29 2.52 21.74
N ALA A 210 -15.02 3.75 21.30
CA ALA A 210 -15.82 4.44 20.29
C ALA A 210 -15.82 3.67 18.96
N LEU A 211 -14.66 3.21 18.48
CA LEU A 211 -14.55 2.38 17.27
C LEU A 211 -15.34 1.07 17.37
N ARG A 212 -15.33 0.40 18.55
CA ARG A 212 -16.17 -0.80 18.77
C ARG A 212 -17.66 -0.49 18.71
N SER A 213 -18.06 0.69 19.17
CA SER A 213 -19.45 1.16 19.07
C SER A 213 -19.81 1.45 17.61
N ALA A 214 -18.93 2.14 16.88
CA ALA A 214 -19.05 2.39 15.45
C ALA A 214 -19.18 1.10 14.62
N TYR A 215 -18.37 0.09 14.91
CA TYR A 215 -18.47 -1.23 14.27
C TYR A 215 -19.83 -1.89 14.48
N ARG A 216 -20.39 -1.79 15.69
CA ARG A 216 -21.72 -2.35 16.00
C ARG A 216 -22.82 -1.63 15.23
N LEU A 217 -22.75 -0.31 15.14
CA LEU A 217 -23.66 0.49 14.31
C LEU A 217 -23.63 0.03 12.85
N LEU A 218 -22.43 -0.18 12.30
CA LEU A 218 -22.25 -0.54 10.90
C LEU A 218 -22.64 -1.99 10.57
N TYR A 219 -22.39 -2.95 11.46
CA TYR A 219 -22.47 -4.39 11.12
C TYR A 219 -23.37 -5.25 12.01
N LYS A 220 -23.77 -4.79 13.19
CA LYS A 220 -24.43 -5.65 14.20
C LYS A 220 -25.81 -5.17 14.63
N ASN A 221 -26.13 -3.90 14.43
CA ASN A 221 -27.39 -3.32 14.88
C ASN A 221 -28.54 -3.48 13.87
N GLY A 222 -28.31 -4.13 12.72
CA GLY A 222 -29.34 -4.34 11.70
C GLY A 222 -29.82 -3.06 11.00
N LEU A 223 -29.04 -1.97 11.11
CA LEU A 223 -29.31 -0.71 10.44
C LEU A 223 -29.06 -0.83 8.94
N SER A 224 -29.82 -0.08 8.15
CA SER A 224 -29.42 0.22 6.78
C SER A 224 -28.14 1.06 6.77
N LEU A 225 -27.44 1.08 5.64
CA LEU A 225 -26.21 1.87 5.51
C LEU A 225 -26.46 3.37 5.77
N GLU A 226 -27.59 3.90 5.32
CA GLU A 226 -27.94 5.31 5.51
C GLU A 226 -28.24 5.65 6.99
N GLU A 227 -28.95 4.77 7.70
CA GLU A 227 -29.17 4.92 9.14
C GLU A 227 -27.86 4.80 9.94
N ALA A 228 -26.98 3.87 9.55
CA ALA A 228 -25.66 3.72 10.16
C ALA A 228 -24.81 4.98 9.97
N LYS A 229 -24.79 5.58 8.78
CA LYS A 229 -24.08 6.84 8.51
C LYS A 229 -24.52 7.98 9.43
N VAL A 230 -25.84 8.14 9.64
CA VAL A 230 -26.37 9.17 10.55
C VAL A 230 -25.85 8.96 11.97
N GLN A 231 -25.97 7.74 12.52
CA GLN A 231 -25.53 7.45 13.89
C GLN A 231 -24.01 7.52 14.05
N LEU A 232 -23.24 7.18 13.01
CA LEU A 232 -21.80 7.31 13.03
C LEU A 232 -21.36 8.79 13.04
N ARG A 233 -22.06 9.68 12.33
CA ARG A 233 -21.79 11.14 12.39
C ARG A 233 -22.04 11.72 13.78
N GLU A 234 -23.13 11.30 14.43
CA GLU A 234 -23.39 11.68 15.82
C GLU A 234 -22.26 11.20 16.74
N LEU A 235 -21.84 9.94 16.59
CA LEU A 235 -20.74 9.37 17.38
C LEU A 235 -19.39 10.06 17.12
N ALA A 236 -19.14 10.55 15.90
CA ALA A 236 -17.93 11.29 15.53
C ALA A 236 -17.85 12.72 16.12
N THR A 237 -18.88 13.14 16.86
CA THR A 237 -19.00 14.47 17.50
C THR A 237 -19.38 14.37 18.97
N ALA A 238 -19.12 13.21 19.60
CA ALA A 238 -19.48 12.95 20.99
C ALA A 238 -18.60 13.70 22.00
N GLY A 239 -17.53 14.36 21.55
CA GLY A 239 -16.65 15.19 22.37
C GLY A 239 -15.60 14.39 23.13
N GLY A 240 -15.12 13.27 22.57
CA GLY A 240 -14.11 12.41 23.18
C GLY A 240 -13.01 11.98 22.21
N ASP A 241 -12.05 11.22 22.72
CA ASP A 241 -10.87 10.73 21.97
C ASP A 241 -11.23 9.90 20.72
N GLY A 242 -12.48 9.41 20.64
CA GLY A 242 -12.99 8.63 19.52
C GLY A 242 -13.49 9.44 18.33
N ASP A 243 -13.64 10.76 18.46
CA ASP A 243 -14.28 11.59 17.43
C ASP A 243 -13.55 11.53 16.09
N GLU A 244 -12.21 11.68 16.09
CA GLU A 244 -11.39 11.65 14.88
C GLU A 244 -11.34 10.24 14.23
N PRO A 245 -11.05 9.14 14.95
CA PRO A 245 -11.08 7.80 14.37
C PRO A 245 -12.46 7.43 13.80
N VAL A 246 -13.56 7.79 14.50
CA VAL A 246 -14.91 7.52 13.99
C VAL A 246 -15.22 8.38 12.77
N ARG A 247 -14.74 9.63 12.70
CA ARG A 247 -14.86 10.47 11.51
C ARG A 247 -14.15 9.86 10.30
N ALA A 248 -12.94 9.36 10.47
CA ALA A 248 -12.22 8.68 9.39
C ALA A 248 -12.98 7.45 8.86
N LEU A 249 -13.66 6.71 9.74
CA LEU A 249 -14.55 5.61 9.34
C LEU A 249 -15.74 6.12 8.52
N VAL A 250 -16.39 7.22 8.95
CA VAL A 250 -17.54 7.82 8.24
C VAL A 250 -17.14 8.28 6.84
N GLU A 251 -16.07 9.07 6.74
CA GLU A 251 -15.60 9.64 5.47
C GLU A 251 -15.26 8.54 4.45
N PHE A 252 -14.70 7.42 4.92
CA PHE A 252 -14.42 6.28 4.07
C PHE A 252 -15.69 5.62 3.52
N VAL A 253 -16.69 5.41 4.39
CA VAL A 253 -17.95 4.74 4.04
C VAL A 253 -18.85 5.59 3.13
N GLU A 254 -18.62 6.91 3.09
CA GLU A 254 -19.38 7.84 2.25
C GLU A 254 -18.84 8.00 0.81
N GLN A 255 -17.58 7.65 0.59
CA GLN A 255 -16.93 7.60 -0.73
C GLN A 255 -17.30 6.32 -1.48
#